data_AF-V9G9L6-F1
#
_entry.id   AF-V9G9L6-F1
#
_cell.length_a   1.000
_cell.length_b   1.000
_cell.length_c   1.000
_cell.angle_alpha   90.00
_cell.angle_beta   90.00
_cell.angle_gamma   90.00
#
_symmetry.space_group_name_H-M   'P 1'
#
loop_
_entity.id
_entity.type
_entity.pdbx_description
1 polymer ?
#
loop_
_entity_poly.entity_id
_entity_poly.type
_entity_poly.pdbx_seq_one_letter_code
_entity_poly.pdbx_strand_id
1 'polypeptide(L)' 'MELEVELLQALERADLPQMQKEVVHTHLFKHERWPWKQIVRPLLTQSAKVPGSMPYGKGEMPNPLLAAAPRKEASYASH' A
#
# COMPACT_ATOMS: atom_id res chain seq x y z
N MET A 1 -15.52 -5.68 -7.73
CA MET A 1 -14.09 -6.01 -7.63
C MET A 1 -13.97 -7.19 -6.68
N GLU A 2 -13.55 -8.36 -7.16
CA GLU A 2 -13.57 -9.62 -6.40
C GLU A 2 -12.75 -9.55 -5.10
N LEU A 3 -11.56 -8.93 -5.15
CA LEU A 3 -10.68 -8.76 -3.99
C LEU A 3 -11.31 -7.96 -2.84
N GLU A 4 -12.10 -6.93 -3.14
CA GLU A 4 -12.74 -6.11 -2.11
C GLU A 4 -13.71 -6.93 -1.26
N VAL A 5 -14.51 -7.75 -1.93
CA VAL A 5 -15.51 -8.62 -1.31
C VAL A 5 -14.82 -9.66 -0.43
N GLU A 6 -13.76 -10.29 -0.93
CA GLU A 6 -12.97 -11.26 -0.16
C GLU A 6 -12.34 -10.63 1.09
N LEU A 7 -11.80 -9.40 0.98
CA LEU A 7 -11.23 -8.69 2.13
C LEU A 7 -12.28 -8.33 3.19
N LEU A 8 -13.49 -7.92 2.77
CA LEU A 8 -14.60 -7.65 3.69
C LEU A 8 -15.06 -8.92 4.40
N GLN A 9 -15.19 -10.04 3.68
CA GLN A 9 -15.54 -11.33 4.28
C GLN A 9 -14.46 -11.81 5.26
N ALA A 10 -13.19 -11.65 4.91
CA ALA A 10 -12.07 -11.98 5.79
C ALA A 10 -12.10 -11.14 7.06
N LEU A 11 -12.40 -9.83 6.95
CA LEU A 11 -12.51 -8.94 8.11
C LEU A 11 -13.62 -9.37 9.08
N GLU A 12 -14.76 -9.84 8.55
CA GLU A 12 -15.85 -10.34 9.40
C GLU A 12 -15.49 -11.62 10.13
N ARG A 13 -14.76 -12.52 9.47
CA ARG A 13 -14.32 -13.80 10.03
C ARG A 13 -13.12 -13.68 10.99
N ALA A 14 -12.41 -12.56 10.99
CA ALA A 14 -11.14 -12.40 11.71
C ALA A 14 -11.25 -12.35 13.24
N ASP A 15 -12.47 -12.48 13.81
CA ASP A 15 -12.76 -12.41 15.26
C ASP A 15 -12.03 -11.26 15.99
N LEU A 16 -11.86 -10.14 15.29
CA LEU A 16 -11.23 -8.95 15.82
C LEU A 16 -12.23 -8.20 16.70
N PRO A 17 -11.80 -7.60 17.83
CA PRO A 17 -12.68 -6.71 18.55
C PRO A 17 -13.04 -5.50 17.68
N GLN A 18 -14.22 -4.92 17.95
CA GLN A 18 -14.86 -3.94 17.06
C GLN A 18 -13.94 -2.77 16.69
N MET A 19 -13.19 -2.24 17.67
CA MET A 19 -12.26 -1.14 17.46
C MET A 19 -11.15 -1.50 16.44
N GLN A 20 -10.63 -2.72 16.48
CA GLN A 20 -9.62 -3.20 15.55
C GLN A 20 -10.22 -3.42 14.15
N LYS A 21 -11.45 -3.96 14.07
CA LYS A 21 -12.17 -4.08 12.79
C LYS A 21 -12.31 -2.71 12.12
N GLU A 22 -12.70 -1.69 12.87
CA GLU A 22 -12.86 -0.32 12.37
C GLU A 22 -11.55 0.29 11.87
N VAL A 23 -10.44 0.06 12.59
CA VAL A 23 -9.11 0.51 12.18
C VAL A 23 -8.71 -0.14 10.85
N VAL A 24 -8.83 -1.47 10.74
CA VAL A 24 -8.50 -2.21 9.52
C VAL A 24 -9.38 -1.78 8.35
N HIS A 25 -10.70 -1.68 8.56
CA HIS A 25 -11.64 -1.20 7.55
C HIS A 25 -11.26 0.19 7.06
N THR A 26 -10.95 1.10 7.99
CA THR A 26 -10.62 2.49 7.65
C THR A 26 -9.33 2.58 6.86
N HIS A 27 -8.29 1.82 7.20
CA HIS A 27 -7.03 1.83 6.45
C HIS A 27 -7.12 1.14 5.08
N LEU A 28 -7.85 0.03 4.98
CA LEU A 28 -8.00 -0.67 3.71
C LEU A 28 -8.90 0.08 2.74
N PHE A 29 -10.09 0.52 3.16
CA PHE A 29 -11.13 0.94 2.22
C PHE A 29 -11.40 2.44 2.20
N LYS A 30 -11.01 3.20 3.24
CA LYS A 30 -11.34 4.65 3.33
C LYS A 30 -10.15 5.56 3.08
N HIS A 31 -8.94 5.15 3.47
CA HIS A 31 -7.75 5.98 3.26
C HIS A 31 -7.43 6.09 1.77
N GLU A 32 -7.24 7.32 1.28
CA GLU A 32 -6.90 7.60 -0.12
C GLU A 32 -5.53 7.07 -0.53
N ARG A 33 -4.62 6.90 0.44
CA ARG A 33 -3.24 6.48 0.23
C ARG A 33 -2.90 5.29 1.10
N TRP A 34 -2.15 4.35 0.53
CA TRP A 34 -1.60 3.20 1.22
C TRP A 34 -0.11 3.34 1.43
N PRO A 35 0.43 2.76 2.53
CA PRO A 35 1.86 2.66 2.71
C PRO A 35 2.47 1.82 1.58
N TRP A 36 3.55 2.31 1.00
CA TRP A 36 4.29 1.63 -0.07
C TRP A 36 5.74 1.44 0.33
N LYS A 37 6.22 0.20 0.30
CA LYS A 37 7.62 -0.09 0.56
C LYS A 37 8.46 0.32 -0.64
N GLN A 38 9.36 1.28 -0.46
CA GLN A 38 10.29 1.70 -1.51
C GLN A 38 11.48 0.75 -1.54
N ILE A 39 11.65 0.04 -2.65
CA ILE A 39 12.78 -0.89 -2.85
C ILE A 39 13.92 -0.21 -3.62
N VAL A 40 13.60 0.55 -4.67
CA VAL A 40 14.61 1.14 -5.56
C VAL A 40 15.35 2.30 -4.91
N ARG A 41 14.63 3.27 -4.32
CA ARG A 41 15.27 4.45 -3.71
C ARG A 41 16.33 4.08 -2.67
N PRO A 42 16.04 3.20 -1.70
CA PRO A 42 17.04 2.88 -0.69
C PRO A 42 18.28 2.19 -1.27
N LEU A 43 18.14 1.38 -2.33
CA LEU A 43 19.27 0.74 -3.03
C LEU A 43 20.16 1.77 -3.75
N LEU A 44 19.58 2.82 -4.32
CA LEU A 44 20.33 3.88 -5.00
C LEU A 44 21.00 4.86 -4.03
N THR A 45 20.40 5.10 -2.87
CA THR A 45 20.94 6.04 -1.85
C THR A 45 21.95 5.40 -0.91
N GLN A 46 22.22 4.09 -1.05
CA GLN A 46 23.07 3.36 -0.13
C GLN A 46 24.56 3.68 -0.35
N SER A 47 25.03 4.78 0.23
CA SER A 47 26.45 5.18 0.17
C SER A 47 27.32 4.50 1.24
N ALA A 48 26.72 3.89 2.27
CA ALA A 48 27.44 3.28 3.38
C ALA A 48 27.10 1.79 3.52
N LYS A 49 28.14 0.93 3.41
CA LYS A 49 28.11 -0.51 3.72
C LYS A 49 27.98 -0.72 5.23
N VAL A 50 26.88 -0.34 5.86
CA VAL A 50 26.62 -0.74 7.25
C VAL A 50 26.05 -2.16 7.22
N PRO A 51 26.73 -3.16 7.82
CA PRO A 51 26.21 -4.52 7.86
C PRO A 51 25.00 -4.57 8.81
N GLY A 52 23.87 -5.10 8.34
CA GLY A 52 22.84 -5.66 9.24
C GLY A 52 21.46 -5.00 9.26
N SER A 53 21.25 -3.82 8.66
CA SER A 53 19.90 -3.27 8.51
C SER A 53 19.50 -3.19 7.02
N MET A 54 18.36 -3.79 6.66
CA MET A 54 17.80 -3.59 5.33
C MET A 54 17.46 -2.11 5.14
N PRO A 55 17.91 -1.46 4.05
CA PRO A 55 17.61 -0.06 3.80
C PRO A 55 16.09 0.08 3.57
N TYR A 56 15.44 0.84 4.45
CA TYR A 56 13.99 0.88 4.55
C TYR A 56 13.48 2.26 4.14
N GLY A 57 12.77 2.33 3.01
CA GLY A 57 12.04 3.51 2.59
C GLY A 57 10.53 3.30 2.73
N LYS A 58 9.86 4.17 3.49
CA LYS A 58 8.40 4.29 3.47
C LYS A 58 8.02 5.35 2.44
N GLY A 59 7.23 4.98 1.45
CA GLY A 59 6.50 5.89 0.59
C GLY A 59 4.99 5.69 0.78
N GLU A 60 4.22 6.40 -0.03
CA GLU A 60 2.78 6.24 -0.11
C GLU A 60 2.34 6.14 -1.56
N MET A 61 1.39 5.26 -1.86
CA MET A 61 0.77 5.12 -3.17
C MET A 61 -0.76 5.36 -3.08
N PRO A 62 -1.44 5.72 -4.18
CA PRO A 62 -2.90 5.73 -4.20
C PRO A 62 -3.45 4.37 -3.79
N ASN A 63 -4.51 4.37 -2.97
CA ASN A 63 -5.20 3.16 -2.57
C ASN A 63 -5.79 2.48 -3.83
N PRO A 64 -5.37 1.25 -4.16
CA PRO A 64 -5.82 0.56 -5.36
C PRO A 64 -7.32 0.26 -5.34
N LEU A 65 -7.93 0.15 -4.15
CA LEU A 65 -9.37 -0.11 -4.00
C LEU A 65 -10.20 1.15 -4.30
N LEU A 66 -9.60 2.34 -4.23
CA LEU A 66 -10.24 3.61 -4.58
C LEU A 66 -9.84 4.10 -5.97
N ALA A 67 -8.61 3.78 -6.40
CA ALA A 67 -8.00 4.25 -7.64
C ALA A 67 -8.38 3.43 -8.89
N ALA A 68 -9.29 2.45 -8.78
CA ALA A 68 -9.78 1.65 -9.91
C ALA A 68 -10.66 2.44 -10.91
N ALA A 69 -10.85 3.75 -10.71
CA ALA A 69 -11.29 4.64 -11.76
C ALA A 69 -10.25 4.67 -12.89
N PRO A 70 -10.66 4.58 -14.18
CA PRO A 70 -9.76 4.33 -15.30
C PRO A 70 -8.60 5.33 -15.33
N ARG A 71 -7.38 4.80 -15.17
CA ARG A 71 -6.14 5.57 -15.25
C ARG A 71 -5.89 5.87 -16.73
N LYS A 72 -5.95 7.14 -17.15
CA LYS A 72 -5.33 7.56 -18.42
C LYS A 72 -3.85 7.19 -18.34
N GLU A 73 -3.39 6.38 -19.28
CA GLU A 73 -2.00 5.96 -19.40
C GLU A 73 -1.10 7.20 -19.41
N ALA A 74 -0.21 7.31 -18.42
CA ALA A 74 0.86 8.29 -18.46
C ALA A 74 1.86 7.83 -19.52
N SER A 75 1.80 8.46 -20.69
CA SER A 75 2.81 8.34 -21.74
C SER A 75 4.14 8.83 -21.17
N TYR A 76 5.06 7.91 -20.92
CA TYR A 76 6.47 8.26 -20.75
C TYR A 76 7.06 8.43 -22.16
N ALA A 77 6.91 9.65 -22.69
CA ALA A 77 7.65 10.05 -23.88
C ALA A 77 9.13 10.12 -23.53
N SER A 78 9.92 9.25 -24.17
CA SER A 78 11.37 9.22 -24.14
C SER A 78 11.96 10.57 -24.57
N HIS A 79 12.97 11.03 -23.84
CA HIS A 79 13.93 12.03 -24.29
C HIS A 79 15.18 11.35 -24.84
#